data_AF-A0A843CMJ0-F1
#
_entry.id   AF-A0A843CMJ0-F1
#
_cell.length_a   1.000
_cell.length_b   1.000
_cell.length_c   1.000
_cell.angle_alpha   90.00
_cell.angle_beta   90.00
_cell.angle_gamma   90.00
#
_symmetry.space_group_name_H-M   'P 1'
#
loop_
_entity.id
_entity.type
_entity.pdbx_description
1 polymer ?
#
loop_
_entity_poly.entity_id
_entity_poly.type
_entity_poly.pdbx_seq_one_letter_code
_entity_poly.pdbx_strand_id
1 'polypeptide(L)'
;LGVFPETGVLGYLVVIFTVAFFGLAWSGISLALGLKTKSAETVFGIAGFLTFPLLFMSTALVAQAAMPDWMQSVSAYNPISFAVNAIRNVITGCPPGQLSSSCTAGYDWTTIFQAYGVIALIGILTLGATLYLFRKVVS
;
A
#
# COMPACT_ATOMS: atom_id res chain seq x y z
N LEU A 1 -23.03 -4.63 -10.05
CA LEU A 1 -22.08 -4.30 -11.14
C LEU A 1 -20.68 -4.58 -10.63
N GLY A 2 -20.10 -5.72 -11.02
CA GLY A 2 -18.73 -6.08 -10.64
C GLY A 2 -17.75 -5.48 -11.64
N VAL A 3 -16.65 -4.92 -11.15
CA VAL A 3 -15.55 -4.49 -12.01
C VAL A 3 -14.76 -5.73 -12.41
N PHE A 4 -14.82 -6.09 -13.68
CA PHE A 4 -13.97 -7.12 -14.24
C PHE A 4 -12.66 -6.45 -14.66
N PRO A 5 -11.49 -6.97 -14.24
CA PRO A 5 -10.22 -6.40 -14.66
C PRO A 5 -10.10 -6.51 -16.18
N GLU A 6 -9.87 -5.39 -16.84
CA GLU A 6 -9.60 -5.30 -18.29
C GLU A 6 -8.44 -6.24 -18.68
N THR A 7 -7.51 -6.50 -17.75
CA THR A 7 -6.34 -7.37 -17.91
C THR A 7 -6.63 -8.88 -17.75
N GLY A 8 -7.88 -9.28 -17.51
CA GLY A 8 -8.27 -10.69 -17.34
C GLY A 8 -7.71 -11.35 -16.07
N VAL A 9 -7.52 -12.68 -16.09
CA VAL A 9 -7.10 -13.50 -14.93
C VAL A 9 -5.79 -13.03 -14.30
N LEU A 10 -4.85 -12.56 -15.12
CA LEU A 10 -3.58 -12.01 -14.66
C LEU A 10 -3.77 -10.79 -13.76
N GLY A 11 -4.83 -10.00 -13.99
CA GLY A 11 -5.14 -8.85 -13.16
C GLY A 11 -5.46 -9.24 -11.72
N TYR A 12 -6.25 -10.29 -11.53
CA TYR A 12 -6.56 -10.81 -10.20
C TYR A 12 -5.31 -11.27 -9.45
N LEU A 13 -4.38 -11.94 -10.15
CA LEU A 13 -3.11 -12.37 -9.55
C LEU A 13 -2.26 -11.19 -9.08
N VAL A 14 -2.17 -10.14 -9.90
CA VAL A 14 -1.43 -8.92 -9.54
C VAL A 14 -2.07 -8.21 -8.35
N VAL A 15 -3.41 -8.15 -8.29
CA VAL A 15 -4.12 -7.59 -7.14
C VAL A 15 -3.84 -8.38 -5.86
N ILE A 16 -4.00 -9.70 -5.89
CA ILE A 16 -3.73 -10.58 -4.75
C ILE A 16 -2.28 -10.43 -4.29
N PHE A 17 -1.34 -10.46 -5.24
CA PHE A 17 0.08 -10.27 -4.95
C PHE A 17 0.35 -8.90 -4.31
N THR A 18 -0.22 -7.82 -4.85
CA THR A 18 -0.03 -6.46 -4.32
C THR A 18 -0.53 -6.35 -2.89
N VAL A 19 -1.73 -6.87 -2.59
CA VAL A 19 -2.31 -6.85 -1.25
C VAL A 19 -1.49 -7.70 -0.28
N ALA A 20 -1.07 -8.90 -0.69
CA ALA A 20 -0.22 -9.76 0.13
C ALA A 20 1.14 -9.12 0.42
N PHE A 21 1.77 -8.54 -0.60
CA PHE A 21 3.06 -7.87 -0.48
C PHE A 21 3.00 -6.64 0.43
N PHE A 22 1.94 -5.83 0.27
CA PHE A 22 1.68 -4.70 1.17
C PHE A 22 1.43 -5.18 2.61
N GLY A 23 0.61 -6.21 2.81
CA GLY A 23 0.34 -6.79 4.13
C GLY A 23 1.60 -7.31 4.82
N LEU A 24 2.50 -7.96 4.08
CA LEU A 24 3.81 -8.39 4.58
C LEU A 24 4.67 -7.20 5.02
N ALA A 25 4.77 -6.15 4.19
CA ALA A 25 5.52 -4.95 4.54
C ALA A 25 4.96 -4.25 5.79
N TRP A 26 3.63 -4.21 5.93
CA TRP A 26 2.94 -3.62 7.08
C TRP A 26 3.09 -4.46 8.35
N SER A 27 3.12 -5.80 8.23
CA SER A 27 3.23 -6.72 9.37
C SER A 27 4.49 -6.51 10.21
N GLY A 28 5.59 -6.05 9.60
CA GLY A 28 6.84 -5.76 10.30
C GLY A 28 6.67 -4.67 11.37
N ILE A 29 5.78 -3.70 11.16
CA ILE A 29 5.48 -2.67 12.16
C ILE A 29 4.82 -3.30 13.39
N SER A 30 3.78 -4.12 13.16
CA SER A 30 3.06 -4.81 14.22
C SER A 30 3.97 -5.73 15.03
N LEU A 31 4.87 -6.44 14.37
CA LEU A 31 5.81 -7.35 15.04
C LEU A 31 6.87 -6.59 15.85
N ALA A 32 7.46 -5.53 15.28
CA ALA A 32 8.39 -4.67 16.00
C ALA A 32 7.77 -4.03 17.25
N LEU A 33 6.52 -3.58 17.16
CA LEU A 33 5.77 -3.05 18.30
C LEU A 33 5.46 -4.15 19.32
N GLY A 34 5.07 -5.35 18.88
CA GLY A 34 4.82 -6.50 19.76
C GLY A 34 6.03 -6.84 20.63
N LEU A 35 7.22 -6.85 20.03
CA LEU A 35 8.48 -7.12 20.73
C LEU A 35 8.81 -6.06 21.79
N LYS A 36 8.46 -4.79 21.54
CA LYS A 36 8.72 -3.69 22.50
C LYS A 36 7.71 -3.59 23.63
N THR A 37 6.42 -3.70 23.31
CA THR A 37 5.35 -3.30 24.24
C THR A 37 4.78 -4.46 25.06
N LYS A 38 5.05 -5.72 24.67
CA LYS A 38 4.57 -6.95 25.34
C LYS A 38 3.05 -7.03 25.57
N SER A 39 2.26 -6.13 24.99
CA SER A 39 0.80 -6.07 25.08
C SER A 39 0.19 -6.00 23.69
N ALA A 40 -0.68 -6.96 23.38
CA ALA A 40 -1.39 -6.99 22.10
C ALA A 40 -2.34 -5.80 21.94
N GLU A 41 -2.96 -5.34 23.04
CA GLU A 41 -3.89 -4.21 23.04
C GLU A 41 -3.20 -2.91 22.60
N THR A 42 -1.98 -2.66 23.10
CA THR A 42 -1.19 -1.50 22.68
C THR A 42 -0.75 -1.57 21.22
N VAL A 43 -0.41 -2.77 20.73
CA VAL A 43 -0.06 -2.98 19.31
C VAL A 43 -1.26 -2.68 18.42
N PHE A 44 -2.43 -3.23 18.73
CA PHE A 44 -3.65 -2.96 17.95
C PHE A 44 -4.05 -1.49 18.00
N GLY A 45 -3.96 -0.84 19.18
CA GLY A 45 -4.25 0.58 19.33
C GLY A 45 -3.35 1.46 18.46
N ILE A 46 -2.03 1.23 18.50
CA ILE A 46 -1.06 1.99 17.69
C ILE A 46 -1.25 1.69 16.20
N ALA A 47 -1.38 0.42 15.82
CA ALA A 47 -1.56 0.03 14.43
C ALA A 47 -2.85 0.61 13.85
N GLY A 48 -3.95 0.57 14.60
CA GLY A 48 -5.22 1.20 14.21
C GLY A 48 -5.08 2.71 14.06
N PHE A 49 -4.51 3.38 15.07
CA PHE A 49 -4.30 4.82 15.05
C PHE A 49 -3.43 5.29 13.88
N LEU A 50 -2.44 4.49 13.44
CA LEU A 50 -1.64 4.80 12.25
C LEU A 50 -2.38 4.50 10.96
N THR A 51 -3.06 3.35 10.88
CA THR A 51 -3.68 2.85 9.65
C THR A 51 -4.88 3.70 9.25
N PHE A 52 -5.73 4.12 10.20
CA PHE A 52 -6.94 4.87 9.87
C PHE A 52 -6.66 6.21 9.19
N PRO A 53 -5.86 7.13 9.76
CA PRO A 53 -5.52 8.39 9.09
C PRO A 53 -4.84 8.17 7.75
N LEU A 54 -3.93 7.20 7.65
CA LEU A 54 -3.30 6.85 6.38
C LEU A 54 -4.34 6.37 5.36
N LEU A 55 -5.31 5.55 5.76
CA LEU A 55 -6.36 5.10 4.86
C LEU A 55 -7.23 6.28 4.37
N PHE A 56 -7.62 7.18 5.27
CA PHE A 56 -8.42 8.36 4.94
C PHE A 56 -7.69 9.35 4.02
N MET A 57 -6.38 9.52 4.23
CA MET A 57 -5.54 10.39 3.40
C MET A 57 -4.96 9.66 2.17
N SER A 58 -5.51 8.51 1.79
CA SER A 58 -5.08 7.74 0.63
C SER A 58 -6.05 7.88 -0.54
N THR A 59 -5.59 7.45 -1.73
CA THR A 59 -6.43 7.38 -2.93
C THR A 59 -7.47 6.24 -2.93
N ALA A 60 -7.57 5.48 -1.82
CA ALA A 60 -8.52 4.38 -1.64
C ALA A 60 -9.97 4.86 -1.64
N LEU A 61 -10.25 5.92 -0.87
CA LEU A 61 -11.61 6.40 -0.63
C LEU A 61 -12.03 7.48 -1.64
N VAL A 62 -11.09 8.36 -2.00
CA VAL A 62 -11.32 9.50 -2.89
C VAL A 62 -10.27 9.46 -3.98
N ALA A 63 -10.64 9.82 -5.21
CA ALA A 63 -9.67 9.96 -6.29
C ALA A 63 -8.77 11.18 -6.01
N GLN A 64 -7.47 11.07 -6.30
CA GLN A 64 -6.50 12.14 -6.01
C GLN A 64 -6.90 13.48 -6.64
N ALA A 65 -7.44 13.48 -7.86
CA ALA A 65 -7.89 14.68 -8.56
C ALA A 65 -9.09 15.39 -7.89
N ALA A 66 -9.82 14.72 -7.01
CA ALA A 66 -10.95 15.28 -6.27
C ALA A 66 -10.57 15.74 -4.85
N MET A 67 -9.30 15.60 -4.44
CA MET A 67 -8.81 16.03 -3.14
C MET A 67 -8.33 17.49 -3.17
N PRO A 68 -8.39 18.22 -2.05
CA PRO A 68 -7.73 19.53 -1.92
C PRO A 68 -6.20 19.41 -1.99
N ASP A 69 -5.51 20.48 -2.41
CA ASP A 69 -4.07 20.46 -2.76
C ASP A 69 -3.15 19.91 -1.67
N TRP A 70 -3.43 20.24 -0.40
CA TRP A 70 -2.67 19.73 0.74
C TRP A 70 -2.80 18.22 0.88
N MET A 71 -4.01 17.68 0.63
CA MET A 71 -4.30 16.25 0.75
C MET A 71 -3.75 15.48 -0.46
N GLN A 72 -3.75 16.10 -1.65
CA GLN A 72 -3.08 15.53 -2.82
C GLN A 72 -1.60 15.26 -2.53
N SER A 73 -0.92 16.22 -1.91
CA SER A 73 0.49 16.11 -1.52
C SER A 73 0.70 14.96 -0.53
N VAL A 74 -0.13 14.88 0.53
CA VAL A 74 -0.04 13.79 1.52
C VAL A 74 -0.30 12.43 0.87
N SER A 75 -1.33 12.34 0.03
CA SER A 75 -1.69 11.09 -0.66
C SER A 75 -0.60 10.62 -1.63
N ALA A 76 0.20 11.53 -2.20
CA ALA A 76 1.28 11.20 -3.12
C ALA A 76 2.45 10.46 -2.45
N TYR A 77 2.65 10.68 -1.16
CA TYR A 77 3.69 9.99 -0.37
C TYR A 77 3.13 8.84 0.47
N ASN A 78 1.82 8.60 0.40
CA ASN A 78 1.15 7.61 1.24
C ASN A 78 1.35 6.19 0.68
N PRO A 79 1.91 5.24 1.47
CA PRO A 79 2.11 3.85 1.06
C PRO A 79 0.83 3.15 0.56
N ILE A 80 -0.31 3.47 1.18
CA ILE A 80 -1.60 2.89 0.81
C ILE A 80 -2.01 3.37 -0.59
N SER A 81 -1.74 4.64 -0.92
CA SER A 81 -2.03 5.18 -2.26
C SER A 81 -1.26 4.46 -3.35
N PHE A 82 0.02 4.11 -3.11
CA PHE A 82 0.82 3.33 -4.06
C PHE A 82 0.21 1.96 -4.35
N ALA A 83 -0.19 1.23 -3.31
CA ALA A 83 -0.84 -0.08 -3.46
C ALA A 83 -2.18 0.04 -4.21
N VAL A 84 -3.01 1.03 -3.83
CA VAL A 84 -4.31 1.27 -4.46
C VAL A 84 -4.17 1.66 -5.93
N ASN A 85 -3.21 2.53 -6.25
CA ASN A 85 -2.98 2.98 -7.63
C ASN A 85 -2.50 1.83 -8.52
N ALA A 86 -1.64 0.94 -8.01
CA ALA A 86 -1.22 -0.27 -8.73
C ALA A 86 -2.41 -1.21 -9.00
N ILE A 87 -3.24 -1.45 -7.99
CA ILE A 87 -4.47 -2.27 -8.13
C ILE A 87 -5.42 -1.62 -9.13
N ARG A 88 -5.63 -0.31 -9.05
CA ARG A 88 -6.53 0.43 -9.95
C ARG A 88 -6.05 0.36 -11.39
N ASN A 89 -4.75 0.53 -11.64
CA ASN A 89 -4.17 0.45 -12.98
C ASN A 89 -4.50 -0.87 -13.68
N VAL A 90 -4.34 -1.97 -12.93
CA VAL A 90 -4.59 -3.33 -13.41
C VAL A 90 -6.08 -3.60 -13.63
N ILE A 91 -6.94 -3.07 -12.77
CA ILE A 91 -8.38 -3.28 -12.88
C ILE A 91 -8.99 -2.44 -14.00
N THR A 92 -8.66 -1.15 -14.06
CA THR A 92 -9.33 -0.17 -14.95
C THR A 92 -8.58 0.04 -16.26
N GLY A 93 -7.41 -0.55 -16.45
CA GLY A 93 -6.62 -0.34 -17.67
C GLY A 93 -5.87 0.98 -17.73
N CYS A 94 -6.02 1.86 -16.73
CA CYS A 94 -5.64 3.28 -16.80
C CYS A 94 -4.71 3.72 -15.67
N PRO A 95 -3.70 4.57 -15.95
CA PRO A 95 -2.92 5.24 -14.92
C PRO A 95 -3.78 6.14 -14.01
N PRO A 96 -3.36 6.37 -12.75
CA PRO A 96 -4.06 7.28 -11.85
C PRO A 96 -4.12 8.69 -12.46
N GLY A 97 -5.34 9.24 -12.58
CA GLY A 97 -5.59 10.60 -13.08
C GLY A 97 -5.85 10.73 -14.58
N GLN A 98 -5.85 9.64 -15.36
CA GLN A 98 -6.17 9.68 -16.78
C GLN A 98 -7.62 9.25 -17.10
N LEU A 99 -8.20 9.89 -18.12
CA LEU A 99 -9.51 9.59 -18.67
C LEU A 99 -9.42 8.38 -19.62
N SER A 100 -10.49 7.59 -19.69
CA SER A 100 -10.59 6.29 -20.40
C SER A 100 -10.18 6.28 -21.88
N SER A 101 -10.02 7.44 -22.52
CA SER A 101 -9.63 7.58 -23.94
C SER A 101 -8.14 7.38 -24.23
N SER A 102 -7.27 7.33 -23.20
CA SER A 102 -5.81 7.24 -23.36
C SER A 102 -5.19 5.99 -22.71
N CYS A 103 -6.01 4.99 -22.38
CA CYS A 103 -5.58 3.89 -21.52
C CYS A 103 -4.84 2.78 -22.29
N THR A 104 -3.57 2.58 -21.95
CA THR A 104 -2.75 1.45 -22.40
C THR A 104 -2.99 0.23 -21.54
N ALA A 105 -3.79 -0.73 -22.02
CA ALA A 105 -3.88 -2.17 -21.66
C ALA A 105 -3.69 -2.65 -20.18
N GLY A 106 -3.71 -1.78 -19.16
CA GLY A 106 -3.67 -2.16 -17.73
C GLY A 106 -2.34 -2.63 -17.16
N TYR A 107 -1.22 -2.34 -17.85
CA TYR A 107 0.13 -2.62 -17.36
C TYR A 107 1.04 -1.40 -17.52
N ASP A 108 0.70 -0.31 -16.85
CA ASP A 108 1.67 0.76 -16.70
C ASP A 108 2.76 0.32 -15.72
N TRP A 109 3.83 -0.23 -16.28
CA TRP A 109 4.98 -0.72 -15.55
C TRP A 109 5.63 0.36 -14.68
N THR A 110 5.52 1.64 -15.03
CA THR A 110 6.11 2.73 -14.23
C THR A 110 5.40 2.85 -12.88
N THR A 111 4.07 2.90 -12.89
CA THR A 111 3.23 2.95 -11.68
C THR A 111 3.39 1.68 -10.84
N ILE A 112 3.44 0.51 -11.49
CA ILE A 112 3.57 -0.79 -10.81
C ILE A 112 4.95 -0.92 -10.14
N PHE A 113 6.04 -0.61 -10.85
CA PHE A 113 7.39 -0.69 -10.27
C PHE A 113 7.61 0.34 -9.17
N GLN A 114 7.06 1.55 -9.32
CA GLN A 114 7.13 2.54 -8.25
C GLN A 114 6.41 2.07 -7.00
N ALA A 115 5.20 1.52 -7.15
CA ALA A 115 4.44 0.98 -6.02
C ALA A 115 5.20 -0.15 -5.32
N TYR A 116 5.69 -1.14 -6.07
CA TYR A 116 6.47 -2.24 -5.49
C TYR A 116 7.79 -1.78 -4.91
N GLY A 117 8.46 -0.80 -5.50
CA GLY A 117 9.69 -0.21 -4.96
C GLY A 117 9.46 0.43 -3.60
N VAL A 118 8.40 1.23 -3.46
CA VAL A 118 8.03 1.85 -2.17
C VAL A 118 7.62 0.81 -1.14
N ILE A 119 6.79 -0.17 -1.52
CA ILE A 119 6.36 -1.24 -0.60
C ILE A 119 7.54 -2.10 -0.16
N ALA A 120 8.47 -2.43 -1.08
CA ALA A 120 9.68 -3.18 -0.78
C ALA A 120 10.59 -2.42 0.18
N LEU A 121 10.79 -1.12 -0.05
CA LEU A 121 11.57 -0.25 0.85
C LEU A 121 10.97 -0.28 2.26
N ILE A 122 9.66 -0.08 2.38
CA ILE A 122 8.96 -0.12 3.67
C ILE A 122 9.12 -1.49 4.32
N GLY A 123 8.90 -2.58 3.57
CA GLY A 123 9.04 -3.93 4.09
C GLY A 123 10.46 -4.23 4.58
N ILE A 124 11.48 -3.81 3.85
CA ILE A 124 12.89 -3.95 4.27
C ILE A 124 13.15 -3.17 5.55
N LEU A 125 12.64 -1.93 5.67
CA LEU A 125 12.83 -1.11 6.85
C LEU A 125 12.10 -1.70 8.07
N THR A 126 10.85 -2.14 7.92
CA THR A 126 10.02 -2.64 9.03
C THR A 126 10.46 -4.02 9.49
N LEU A 127 10.74 -4.93 8.56
CA LEU A 127 11.26 -6.27 8.88
C LEU A 127 12.71 -6.18 9.36
N GLY A 128 13.53 -5.31 8.77
CA GLY A 128 14.90 -5.06 9.23
C GLY A 128 14.94 -4.52 10.66
N ALA A 129 14.07 -3.56 11.00
CA ALA A 129 13.93 -3.06 12.37
C ALA A 129 13.47 -4.16 13.34
N THR A 130 12.55 -5.02 12.90
CA THR A 130 12.10 -6.18 13.70
C THR A 130 13.26 -7.14 13.99
N LEU A 131 14.03 -7.52 12.97
CA LEU A 131 15.18 -8.40 13.12
C LEU A 131 16.28 -7.79 14.00
N TYR A 132 16.51 -6.49 13.89
CA TYR A 132 17.44 -5.76 14.76
C TYR A 132 17.00 -5.80 16.23
N LEU A 133 15.72 -5.52 16.49
CA LEU A 133 15.16 -5.60 17.85
C LEU A 133 15.25 -7.02 18.42
N PHE A 134 15.00 -8.03 17.59
CA PHE A 134 15.12 -9.43 18.00
C PHE A 134 16.57 -9.78 18.38
N ARG A 135 17.56 -9.39 17.56
CA ARG A 135 18.99 -9.57 17.90
C ARG A 135 19.36 -8.91 19.22
N LYS A 136 18.88 -7.69 19.48
CA LYS A 136 19.18 -6.94 20.71
C LYS A 136 18.54 -7.54 21.97
N VAL A 137 17.42 -8.26 21.83
CA VAL A 137 16.75 -8.93 22.95
C VAL A 137 17.40 -10.29 23.26
N VAL A 138 17.98 -10.94 22.26
CA VAL A 138 18.62 -12.27 22.39
C VAL A 138 20.10 -12.17 22.78
N SER A 139 20.78 -11.06 22.51
CA SER A 139 22.16 -10.76 22.97
C SER A 139 22.19 -10.20 24.38
#